data_AF-A0A522XZT9-F1
#
_entry.id   AF-A0A522XZT9-F1
#
_cell.length_a   1.000
_cell.length_b   1.000
_cell.length_c   1.000
_cell.angle_alpha   90.00
_cell.angle_beta   90.00
_cell.angle_gamma   90.00
#
_symmetry.space_group_name_H-M   'P 1'
#
loop_
_entity.id
_entity.type
_entity.pdbx_description
1 polymer ?
#
loop_
_entity_poly.entity_id
_entity_poly.type
_entity_poly.pdbx_seq_one_letter_code
_entity_poly.pdbx_strand_id
1 'polypeptide(L)' 'MLAVDKHLALQQQLFYEARLLDDERFNEWLALLEDDVRYRMPVTERRFRKDRSAPLAFGAGYIFDDTKARLAMRVGR' A
#
# COMPACT_ATOMS: atom_id res chain seq x y z
N MET A 1 13.82 -12.43 13.14
CA MET A 1 14.43 -11.94 11.88
C MET A 1 14.18 -12.99 10.81
N LEU A 2 13.82 -12.59 9.60
CA LEU A 2 13.69 -13.51 8.46
C LEU A 2 15.07 -14.07 8.08
N ALA A 3 15.12 -15.27 7.52
CA ALA A 3 16.34 -15.78 6.90
C ALA A 3 16.78 -14.86 5.75
N VAL A 4 18.10 -14.75 5.51
CA VAL A 4 18.67 -13.83 4.52
C VAL A 4 18.04 -14.01 3.14
N ASP A 5 17.88 -15.25 2.69
CA ASP A 5 17.28 -15.53 1.37
C ASP A 5 15.83 -15.01 1.25
N LYS A 6 15.05 -15.11 2.33
CA LYS A 6 13.68 -14.58 2.37
C LYS A 6 13.66 -13.06 2.36
N HIS A 7 14.62 -12.42 3.04
CA HIS A 7 14.75 -10.97 3.02
C HIS A 7 15.10 -10.47 1.61
N LEU A 8 16.09 -11.09 0.96
CA LEU A 8 16.49 -10.76 -0.41
C LEU A 8 15.35 -10.98 -1.40
N ALA A 9 14.63 -12.11 -1.31
CA ALA A 9 13.48 -12.37 -2.17
C ALA A 9 12.37 -11.31 -2.01
N LEU A 10 12.06 -10.92 -0.77
CA LEU A 10 11.08 -9.87 -0.50
C LEU A 10 11.52 -8.52 -1.06
N GLN A 11 12.79 -8.14 -0.87
CA GLN A 11 13.33 -6.90 -1.43
C GLN A 11 13.23 -6.87 -2.95
N GLN A 12 13.59 -7.96 -3.62
CA GLN A 12 13.50 -8.02 -5.09
C GLN A 12 12.06 -7.92 -5.57
N GLN A 13 11.10 -8.55 -4.87
CA GLN A 13 9.69 -8.42 -5.19
C GLN A 13 9.19 -6.97 -5.05
N LEU A 14 9.58 -6.28 -3.97
CA LEU A 14 9.21 -4.88 -3.74
C LEU A 14 9.85 -3.94 -4.77
N PHE A 15 11.09 -4.19 -5.19
CA PHE A 15 11.73 -3.40 -6.25
C PHE A 15 11.07 -3.63 -7.61
N TYR A 16 10.65 -4.86 -7.90
CA TYR A 16 9.89 -5.16 -9.11
C TYR A 16 8.53 -4.45 -9.10
N GLU A 17 7.79 -4.51 -7.98
CA GLU A 17 6.52 -3.80 -7.82
C GLU A 17 6.68 -2.29 -8.03
N ALA A 18 7.69 -1.67 -7.40
CA ALA A 18 7.98 -0.25 -7.55
C ALA A 18 8.27 0.12 -9.00
N ARG A 19 9.04 -0.71 -9.72
CA ARG A 19 9.35 -0.46 -11.14
C ARG A 19 8.13 -0.54 -12.05
N LEU A 20 7.18 -1.44 -11.78
CA LEU A 20 5.92 -1.47 -12.52
C LEU A 20 5.09 -0.21 -12.30
N LEU A 21 5.06 0.30 -11.07
CA LEU A 21 4.36 1.54 -10.74
C LEU A 21 5.03 2.77 -11.38
N ASP A 22 6.36 2.84 -11.34
CA ASP A 22 7.15 3.92 -11.97
C ASP A 22 6.99 3.94 -13.50
N ASP A 23 6.92 2.76 -14.13
CA ASP A 23 6.72 2.61 -15.58
C ASP A 23 5.23 2.71 -16.00
N GLU A 24 4.32 3.07 -15.08
CA GLU A 24 2.86 3.14 -15.29
C GLU A 24 2.22 1.81 -15.79
N ARG A 25 2.87 0.68 -15.53
CA ARG A 25 2.42 -0.68 -15.90
C ARG A 25 1.40 -1.22 -14.90
N PHE A 26 0.31 -0.47 -14.71
CA PHE A 26 -0.67 -0.70 -13.65
C PHE A 26 -1.42 -2.04 -13.75
N ASN A 27 -1.67 -2.55 -14.96
CA ASN A 27 -2.32 -3.86 -15.14
C ASN A 27 -1.44 -5.01 -14.64
N GLU A 28 -0.13 -4.91 -14.85
CA GLU A 28 0.82 -5.92 -14.37
C GLU A 28 1.02 -5.81 -12.87
N TRP A 29 1.03 -4.59 -12.33
CA TRP A 29 1.02 -4.35 -10.89
C TRP A 29 -0.24 -4.96 -10.23
N LEU A 30 -1.42 -4.75 -10.80
CA LEU A 30 -2.67 -5.35 -10.30
C LEU A 30 -2.63 -6.88 -10.30
N ALA A 31 -1.93 -7.50 -11.24
CA ALA A 31 -1.78 -8.94 -11.31
C ALA A 31 -0.93 -9.51 -10.16
N LEU A 32 -0.10 -8.69 -9.50
CA LEU A 32 0.68 -9.09 -8.32
C LEU A 32 -0.14 -9.16 -7.03
N LEU A 33 -1.31 -8.51 -7.01
CA LEU A 33 -2.15 -8.44 -5.83
C LEU A 33 -3.10 -9.63 -5.74
N GLU A 34 -3.30 -10.14 -4.52
CA GLU A 34 -4.34 -11.14 -4.24
C GLU A 34 -5.74 -10.56 -4.38
N ASP A 35 -6.72 -11.41 -4.72
CA ASP A 35 -8.09 -10.99 -4.99
C ASP A 35 -8.81 -10.41 -3.75
N ASP A 36 -8.38 -10.80 -2.55
CA ASP A 36 -8.94 -10.34 -1.27
C ASP A 36 -8.23 -9.11 -0.69
N VAL A 37 -7.25 -8.53 -1.41
CA VAL A 37 -6.45 -7.40 -0.92
C VAL A 37 -7.32 -6.19 -0.54
N ARG A 38 -6.89 -5.53 0.54
CA ARG A 38 -7.42 -4.23 0.98
C ARG A 38 -6.31 -3.18 0.93
N TYR A 39 -6.31 -2.37 -0.13
CA TYR A 39 -5.35 -1.29 -0.32
C TYR A 39 -5.77 -0.07 0.50
N ARG A 40 -5.12 0.10 1.65
CA ARG A 40 -5.46 1.13 2.64
C ARG A 40 -4.32 2.08 2.92
N MET A 41 -4.61 3.38 2.83
CA MET A 41 -3.70 4.43 3.29
C MET A 41 -4.41 5.26 4.36
N PRO A 42 -4.08 5.10 5.65
CA PRO A 42 -4.70 5.89 6.71
C PRO A 42 -4.28 7.36 6.61
N VAL A 43 -5.17 8.27 7.03
CA VAL A 43 -4.82 9.69 7.20
C VAL A 43 -3.91 9.81 8.41
N THR A 44 -2.66 10.22 8.17
CA THR A 44 -1.71 10.54 9.24
C THR A 44 -1.85 12.00 9.64
N GLU A 45 -2.25 12.27 10.89
CA GLU A 45 -2.29 13.63 11.42
C GLU A 45 -0.88 14.09 11.80
N ARG A 46 -0.46 15.27 11.31
CA ARG A 46 0.80 15.88 11.72
C ARG A 46 0.65 16.39 13.15
N ARG A 47 1.20 15.65 14.11
CA ARG A 47 1.19 16.04 15.51
C ARG A 47 2.44 16.79 15.91
N PHE A 48 2.25 17.90 16.61
CA PHE A 48 3.35 18.60 17.24
C PHE A 48 3.88 17.76 18.41
N ARG A 49 5.19 17.82 18.70
CA ARG A 49 5.80 17.10 19.84
C ARG A 49 5.15 17.39 21.20
N LYS A 50 4.49 18.56 21.34
CA LYS A 50 3.78 18.97 22.56
C LYS A 50 2.39 18.34 22.70
N ASP A 51 1.86 17.79 21.61
CA ASP A 51 0.55 17.16 21.59
C ASP A 51 0.61 15.79 22.28
N ARG A 52 -0.17 15.64 23.36
CA ARG A 52 -0.30 14.41 24.15
C ARG A 52 -1.61 13.66 23.88
N SER A 53 -2.38 14.09 22.89
CA SER A 53 -3.65 13.47 22.53
C SER A 53 -3.41 12.03 22.07
N ALA A 54 -4.35 11.13 22.38
CA ALA A 54 -4.28 9.74 21.91
C ALA A 54 -4.23 9.70 20.37
N PRO A 55 -3.48 8.76 19.74
CA PRO A 55 -3.50 8.54 18.29
C PRO A 55 -4.94 8.52 17.77
N LEU A 56 -5.15 9.08 16.58
CA LEU A 56 -6.44 8.91 15.89
C LEU A 56 -6.81 7.43 15.91
N ALA A 57 -8.05 7.13 16.30
CA ALA A 57 -8.54 5.76 16.32
C ALA A 57 -8.34 5.12 14.93
N PHE A 58 -8.01 3.83 14.89
CA PHE A 58 -7.97 3.09 13.64
C PHE A 58 -9.30 3.32 12.89
N GLY A 59 -9.22 3.91 11.68
CA GLY A 59 -10.41 4.25 10.89
C GLY A 59 -10.89 5.70 10.97
N ALA A 60 -10.16 6.63 11.60
CA ALA A 60 -10.49 8.07 11.61
C ALA A 60 -10.41 8.77 10.23
N GLY A 61 -10.17 8.00 9.16
CA GLY A 61 -10.13 8.45 7.78
C GLY A 61 -9.09 7.64 7.00
N TYR A 62 -9.49 7.12 5.84
CA TYR A 62 -8.57 6.51 4.89
C TYR A 62 -8.51 7.42 3.66
N ILE A 63 -7.30 7.74 3.20
CA ILE A 63 -7.07 8.38 1.90
C ILE A 63 -7.46 7.39 0.80
N PHE A 64 -7.12 6.13 0.99
CA PHE A 64 -7.55 5.02 0.13
C PHE A 64 -8.11 3.89 0.98
N ASP A 65 -9.27 3.35 0.58
CA ASP A 65 -9.85 2.10 1.08
C ASP A 65 -10.47 1.35 -0.09
N ASP A 66 -9.59 0.77 -0.91
CA ASP A 66 -9.96 0.13 -2.17
C ASP A 66 -9.76 -1.39 -2.09
N THR A 67 -10.71 -2.11 -2.69
CA THR A 67 -10.54 -3.52 -3.06
C THR A 67 -9.81 -3.61 -4.41
N LYS A 68 -9.27 -4.79 -4.76
CA LYS A 68 -8.70 -5.02 -6.11
C LYS A 68 -9.63 -4.60 -7.24
N ALA A 69 -10.93 -4.90 -7.11
CA ALA A 69 -11.94 -4.49 -8.09
C ALA A 69 -12.06 -2.96 -8.24
N ARG A 70 -12.01 -2.21 -7.13
CA ARG A 70 -12.01 -0.74 -7.17
C ARG A 70 -10.72 -0.17 -7.75
N LEU A 71 -9.57 -0.77 -7.44
CA LEU A 71 -8.29 -0.37 -8.03
C LEU A 71 -8.31 -0.60 -9.55
N ALA A 72 -8.82 -1.72 -10.04
CA ALA A 72 -8.98 -1.99 -11.46
C ALA A 72 -9.84 -0.92 -12.17
N MET A 73 -10.93 -0.49 -11.54
CA MET A 73 -11.76 0.61 -12.06
C MET A 73 -11.02 1.96 -12.11
N ARG A 74 -10.03 2.20 -11.24
CA ARG A 74 -9.22 3.43 -11.25
C ARG A 74 -8.15 3.39 -12.33
N VAL A 75 -7.53 2.23 -12.54
CA VAL A 75 -6.51 2.03 -13.58
C VAL A 75 -7.10 2.17 -14.98
N GLY A 76 -8.37 1.80 -15.17
CA GLY A 76 -9.06 1.92 -16.47
C GLY A 76 -9.67 3.30 -16.77
N ARG A 77 -9.45 4.32 -15.95
CA ARG A 77 -9.97 5.69 -16.14
C ARG A 77 -8.86 6.62 -16.63
#